data_AF-A0A1V6AGI2-F1
#
_entry.id   AF-A0A1V6AGI2-F1
#
_cell.length_a   1.000
_cell.length_b   1.000
_cell.length_c   1.000
_cell.angle_alpha   90.00
_cell.angle_beta   90.00
_cell.angle_gamma   90.00
#
_symmetry.space_group_name_H-M   'P 1'
#
loop_
_entity.id
_entity.type
_entity.pdbx_description
1 polymer ?
#
loop_
_entity_poly.entity_id
_entity_poly.type
_entity_poly.pdbx_seq_one_letter_code
_entity_poly.pdbx_strand_id
1 'polypeptide(L)'
;MRSIEKPAKKGRPRGPMPARAELARLYQAEGKSIRETARILGVSKDAAARALEAYGMKRRAKTRCSRLRAVPLAELRAKIEALGFPAAAAALGVNTTTLRRYMAGTKGNLA
;
A
#
# COMPACT_ATOMS: atom_id res chain seq x y z
N MET A 1 7.08 -6.53 -23.73
CA MET A 1 6.43 -6.14 -22.46
C MET A 1 5.10 -5.47 -22.80
N ARG A 2 3.95 -6.09 -22.55
CA ARG A 2 2.63 -5.50 -22.84
C ARG A 2 2.23 -4.57 -21.69
N SER A 3 2.34 -3.27 -21.91
CA SER A 3 1.75 -2.26 -21.04
C SER A 3 0.24 -2.38 -21.11
N ILE A 4 -0.39 -2.97 -20.09
CA ILE A 4 -1.85 -3.03 -19.98
C ILE A 4 -2.30 -1.60 -19.64
N GLU A 5 -2.62 -0.80 -20.66
CA GLU A 5 -3.31 0.47 -20.46
C GLU A 5 -4.65 0.19 -19.79
N LYS A 6 -4.75 0.47 -18.49
CA LYS A 6 -6.04 0.34 -17.79
C LYS A 6 -7.00 1.37 -18.39
N PRO A 7 -8.19 0.96 -18.86
CA PRO A 7 -9.17 1.92 -19.36
C PRO A 7 -9.53 2.88 -18.23
N ALA A 8 -9.51 4.18 -18.54
CA ALA A 8 -9.91 5.19 -17.57
C ALA A 8 -11.38 4.96 -17.19
N LYS A 9 -11.69 5.06 -15.89
CA LYS A 9 -13.08 4.99 -15.41
C LYS A 9 -13.93 6.05 -16.14
N LYS A 10 -15.04 5.62 -16.74
CA LYS A 10 -15.99 6.46 -17.48
C LYS A 10 -16.54 7.56 -16.57
N GLY A 11 -16.47 8.82 -17.00
CA GLY A 11 -17.21 9.95 -16.38
C GLY A 11 -16.38 11.11 -15.81
N ARG A 12 -15.06 11.00 -15.58
CA ARG A 12 -14.25 12.13 -15.07
C ARG A 12 -13.24 12.61 -16.14
N PRO A 13 -13.18 13.92 -16.46
CA PRO A 13 -12.20 14.43 -17.39
C PRO A 13 -10.78 14.15 -16.88
N ARG A 14 -9.91 13.73 -17.80
CA ARG A 14 -8.49 13.49 -17.51
C ARG A 14 -7.84 14.86 -17.28
N GLY A 15 -7.44 15.15 -16.04
CA GLY A 15 -6.66 16.35 -15.74
C GLY A 15 -5.32 16.37 -16.48
N PRO A 16 -4.63 17.53 -16.50
CA PRO A 16 -3.40 17.72 -17.25
C PRO A 16 -2.31 16.71 -16.85
N MET A 17 -1.54 16.26 -17.85
CA MET A 17 -0.43 15.33 -17.63
C MET A 17 0.80 16.13 -17.17
N PRO A 18 1.37 15.84 -15.98
CA PRO A 18 2.58 16.51 -15.52
C PRO A 18 3.79 16.15 -16.39
N ALA A 19 4.76 17.08 -16.49
CA ALA A 19 5.99 16.85 -17.23
C ALA A 19 6.81 15.68 -16.65
N ARG A 20 7.37 14.84 -17.54
CA ARG A 20 8.14 13.65 -17.16
C ARG A 20 9.32 13.99 -16.25
N ALA A 21 10.05 15.06 -16.55
CA ALA A 21 11.26 15.46 -15.83
C ALA A 21 10.96 15.86 -14.38
N GLU A 22 9.94 16.70 -14.16
CA GLU A 22 9.55 17.14 -12.83
C GLU A 22 8.96 15.99 -12.01
N LEU A 23 8.15 15.14 -12.64
CA LEU A 23 7.60 13.94 -12.00
C LEU A 23 8.70 12.98 -11.56
N ALA A 24 9.72 12.75 -12.39
CA ALA A 24 10.85 11.90 -12.07
C ALA A 24 11.70 12.50 -10.94
N ARG A 25 11.99 13.81 -10.98
CA ARG A 25 12.72 14.51 -9.92
C ARG A 25 12.01 14.37 -8.57
N LEU A 26 10.73 14.73 -8.50
CA LEU A 26 9.98 14.69 -7.24
C LEU A 26 9.77 13.26 -6.73
N TYR A 27 9.49 12.30 -7.62
CA TYR A 27 9.15 10.93 -7.21
C TYR A 27 10.37 10.04 -6.95
N GLN A 28 11.40 10.12 -7.80
CA GLN A 28 12.58 9.26 -7.73
C GLN A 28 13.74 9.91 -6.98
N ALA A 29 14.10 11.16 -7.30
CA ALA A 29 15.25 11.82 -6.69
C ALA A 29 14.93 12.34 -5.27
N GLU A 30 13.77 12.98 -5.10
CA GLU A 30 13.36 13.53 -3.79
C GLU A 30 12.53 12.53 -2.96
N GLY A 31 12.16 11.39 -3.53
CA GLY A 31 11.43 10.33 -2.82
C GLY A 31 10.01 10.71 -2.36
N LYS A 32 9.41 11.79 -2.88
CA LYS A 32 8.08 12.26 -2.46
C LYS A 32 6.97 11.31 -2.89
N SER A 33 5.95 11.17 -2.05
CA SER A 33 4.80 10.31 -2.33
C SER A 33 3.99 10.83 -3.53
N ILE A 34 3.26 9.95 -4.21
CA ILE A 34 2.40 10.34 -5.36
C ILE A 34 1.48 11.50 -5.01
N ARG A 35 0.98 11.56 -3.77
CA ARG A 35 0.07 12.63 -3.32
C ARG A 35 0.80 13.96 -3.12
N GLU A 36 2.01 13.93 -2.56
CA GLU A 36 2.84 15.13 -2.40
C GLU A 36 3.32 15.63 -3.75
N THR A 37 3.79 14.74 -4.62
CA THR A 37 4.16 15.06 -6.01
C THR A 37 2.98 15.70 -6.74
N ALA A 38 1.77 15.14 -6.64
CA ALA A 38 0.58 15.71 -7.25
C ALA A 38 0.25 17.11 -6.71
N ARG A 39 0.38 17.32 -5.39
CA ARG A 39 0.16 18.63 -4.76
C ARG A 39 1.16 19.67 -5.25
N ILE A 40 2.44 19.30 -5.34
CA ILE A 40 3.52 20.20 -5.80
C ILE A 40 3.30 20.58 -7.28
N LEU A 41 2.90 19.62 -8.11
CA LEU A 41 2.66 19.83 -9.54
C LEU A 41 1.27 20.42 -9.85
N GLY A 42 0.44 20.69 -8.84
CA GLY A 42 -0.92 21.20 -9.03
C GLY A 42 -1.87 20.24 -9.76
N VAL A 43 -1.55 18.95 -9.83
CA VAL A 43 -2.36 17.94 -10.54
C VAL A 43 -3.13 17.06 -9.56
N SER A 44 -4.14 16.34 -10.09
CA SER A 44 -4.81 15.32 -9.28
C SER A 44 -3.89 14.14 -9.01
N LYS A 45 -4.08 13.48 -7.87
CA LYS A 45 -3.38 12.23 -7.52
C LYS A 45 -3.50 11.18 -8.63
N ASP A 46 -4.68 11.06 -9.25
CA ASP A 46 -4.92 10.09 -10.32
C ASP A 46 -4.18 10.47 -11.60
N ALA A 47 -4.07 11.78 -11.91
CA ALA A 47 -3.27 12.25 -13.04
C ALA A 47 -1.78 11.93 -12.83
N ALA A 48 -1.22 12.22 -11.66
CA ALA A 48 0.15 11.85 -11.32
C ALA A 48 0.37 10.32 -11.37
N ALA A 49 -0.60 9.55 -10.87
CA ALA A 49 -0.52 8.09 -10.86
C ALA A 49 -0.55 7.48 -12.27
N ARG A 50 -1.34 8.06 -13.19
CA ARG A 50 -1.37 7.68 -14.61
C ARG A 50 -0.10 8.11 -15.33
N ALA A 51 0.42 9.30 -15.04
CA ALA A 51 1.67 9.78 -15.65
C ALA A 51 2.85 8.88 -15.26
N LEU A 52 2.94 8.44 -14.00
CA LEU A 52 3.94 7.45 -13.58
C LEU A 52 3.81 6.13 -14.37
N GLU A 53 2.59 5.64 -14.59
CA GLU A 53 2.34 4.44 -15.41
C GLU A 53 2.71 4.67 -16.89
N ALA A 54 2.29 5.78 -17.48
CA ALA A 54 2.55 6.14 -18.88
C ALA A 54 4.05 6.31 -19.17
N TYR A 55 4.81 6.85 -18.21
CA TYR A 55 6.26 6.99 -18.31
C TYR A 55 7.04 5.74 -17.88
N GLY A 56 6.36 4.62 -17.58
CA GLY A 56 7.00 3.36 -17.20
C GLY A 56 7.71 3.40 -15.85
N MET A 57 7.42 4.39 -15.00
CA MET A 57 8.04 4.50 -13.68
C MET A 57 7.41 3.47 -12.74
N LYS A 58 8.19 2.47 -12.32
CA LYS A 58 7.74 1.46 -11.35
C LYS A 58 7.22 2.14 -10.09
N ARG A 59 5.98 1.83 -9.72
CA ARG A 59 5.43 2.29 -8.44
C ARG A 59 6.18 1.64 -7.30
N ARG A 60 6.59 2.46 -6.32
CA ARG A 60 7.13 1.97 -5.04
C ARG A 60 6.14 1.02 -4.40
N ALA A 61 6.62 -0.17 -4.03
CA ALA A 61 5.82 -1.16 -3.32
C ALA A 61 5.30 -0.56 -2.02
N LYS A 62 3.97 -0.51 -1.86
CA LYS A 62 3.34 0.08 -0.70
C LYS A 62 3.17 -0.99 0.39
N THR A 63 4.26 -1.50 0.93
CA THR A 63 4.20 -2.53 1.96
C THR A 63 4.38 -1.92 3.35
N ARG A 64 3.35 -1.19 3.82
CA ARG A 64 3.09 -1.13 5.27
C ARG A 64 2.37 -2.43 5.67
N CYS A 65 3.09 -3.53 5.58
CA CYS A 65 2.59 -4.81 6.06
C CYS A 65 2.71 -4.84 7.58
N SER A 66 1.65 -5.31 8.25
CA SER A 66 1.73 -5.57 9.69
C SER A 66 2.87 -6.54 9.96
N ARG A 67 3.58 -6.35 11.09
CA ARG A 67 4.60 -7.30 11.59
C ARG A 67 4.03 -8.71 11.72
N LEU A 68 2.72 -8.83 11.95
CA LEU A 68 2.00 -10.11 12.01
C LEU A 68 2.04 -10.92 10.71
N ARG A 69 2.35 -10.31 9.56
CA ARG A 69 2.55 -11.05 8.29
C ARG A 69 3.87 -11.80 8.22
N ALA A 70 4.87 -11.37 9.01
CA ALA A 70 6.16 -12.05 9.08
C ALA A 70 6.11 -13.27 10.01
N VAL A 71 5.10 -13.35 10.90
CA VAL A 71 4.93 -14.45 11.83
C VAL A 71 3.97 -15.48 11.22
N PRO A 72 4.34 -16.78 11.17
CA PRO A 72 3.45 -17.84 10.73
C PRO A 72 2.12 -17.86 11.51
N LEU A 73 1.02 -18.14 10.82
CA LEU A 73 -0.31 -18.19 11.45
C LEU A 73 -0.40 -19.22 12.58
N ALA A 74 0.32 -20.35 12.46
CA ALA A 74 0.38 -21.38 13.48
C ALA A 74 1.00 -20.85 14.78
N GLU A 75 2.11 -20.12 14.69
CA GLU A 75 2.76 -19.51 15.86
C GLU A 75 1.88 -18.46 16.52
N LEU A 76 1.15 -17.67 15.73
CA LEU A 76 0.19 -16.70 16.26
C LEU A 76 -0.94 -17.40 17.02
N ARG A 77 -1.47 -18.51 16.50
CA ARG A 77 -2.50 -19.31 17.18
C ARG A 77 -1.99 -19.92 18.48
N ALA A 78 -0.82 -20.58 18.45
CA ALA A 78 -0.21 -21.18 19.63
C ALA A 78 0.05 -20.15 20.74
N LYS A 79 0.56 -18.96 20.39
CA LYS A 79 0.74 -17.87 21.37
C LYS A 79 -0.58 -17.35 21.95
N ILE A 80 -1.63 -17.23 21.12
CA ILE A 80 -2.96 -16.80 21.58
C ILE A 80 -3.58 -17.85 22.51
N GLU A 81 -3.40 -19.13 22.22
CA GLU A 81 -3.90 -20.23 23.05
C GLU A 81 -3.18 -20.30 24.41
N ALA A 82 -1.85 -20.14 24.40
CA ALA A 82 -1.04 -20.20 25.62
C ALA A 82 -1.21 -18.98 26.54
N LEU A 83 -1.34 -17.77 25.98
CA LEU A 83 -1.26 -16.50 26.73
C LEU A 83 -2.54 -15.67 26.68
N GLY A 84 -3.45 -15.96 25.75
CA GLY A 84 -4.57 -15.10 25.42
C GLY A 84 -4.20 -13.91 24.52
N PHE A 85 -5.22 -13.29 23.91
CA PHE A 85 -5.04 -12.17 22.97
C PHE A 85 -4.23 -10.97 23.51
N PRO A 86 -4.47 -10.46 24.74
CA PRO A 86 -3.77 -9.28 25.23
C PRO A 86 -2.26 -9.54 25.42
N ALA A 87 -1.89 -10.65 26.06
CA ALA A 87 -0.51 -10.99 26.33
C ALA A 87 0.25 -11.40 25.05
N ALA A 88 -0.40 -12.12 24.13
CA ALA A 88 0.18 -12.42 22.83
C ALA A 88 0.45 -11.15 22.00
N ALA A 89 -0.44 -10.16 22.05
CA ALA A 89 -0.25 -8.88 21.36
C ALA A 89 0.92 -8.07 21.95
N ALA A 90 1.03 -8.01 23.27
CA ALA A 90 2.15 -7.38 23.97
C ALA A 90 3.49 -8.04 23.60
N ALA A 91 3.55 -9.38 23.61
CA ALA A 91 4.76 -10.13 23.25
C ALA A 91 5.21 -9.91 21.79
N LEU A 92 4.26 -9.61 20.89
CA LEU A 92 4.53 -9.34 19.47
C LEU A 92 4.77 -7.85 19.17
N GLY A 93 4.62 -6.97 20.18
CA GLY A 93 4.73 -5.52 20.01
C GLY A 93 3.65 -4.92 19.11
N VAL A 94 2.44 -5.51 19.11
CA VAL A 94 1.30 -5.02 18.32
C VAL A 94 0.11 -4.70 19.21
N ASN A 95 -0.79 -3.84 18.74
CA ASN A 95 -2.03 -3.56 19.46
C ASN A 95 -2.96 -4.78 19.41
N THR A 96 -3.61 -5.10 20.53
CA THR A 96 -4.58 -6.20 20.68
C THR A 96 -5.69 -6.17 19.63
N THR A 97 -6.19 -4.98 19.27
CA THR A 97 -7.19 -4.80 18.20
C THR A 97 -6.63 -5.17 16.83
N THR A 98 -5.35 -4.91 16.58
CA THR A 98 -4.66 -5.29 15.33
C THR A 98 -4.52 -6.80 15.25
N LEU A 99 -4.13 -7.47 16.34
CA LEU A 99 -4.07 -8.93 16.39
C LEU A 99 -5.44 -9.57 16.17
N ARG A 100 -6.50 -9.08 16.84
CA ARG A 100 -7.88 -9.57 16.63
C ARG A 100 -8.35 -9.39 15.19
N ARG A 101 -8.19 -8.20 14.61
CA ARG A 101 -8.58 -7.93 13.21
C ARG A 101 -7.80 -8.79 12.22
N TYR A 102 -6.50 -8.97 12.45
CA TYR A 102 -5.67 -9.83 11.63
C TYR A 102 -6.16 -11.27 11.66
N MET A 103 -6.38 -11.83 12.86
CA MET A 103 -6.89 -13.19 13.04
C MET A 103 -8.31 -13.36 12.45
N ALA A 104 -9.19 -12.38 12.61
CA ALA A 104 -10.54 -12.38 12.04
C ALA A 104 -10.51 -12.37 10.50
N GLY A 105 -9.62 -11.58 9.88
CA GLY A 105 -9.44 -11.57 8.43
C GLY A 105 -8.83 -12.86 7.88
N THR A 106 -8.01 -13.56 8.67
CA THR A 106 -7.40 -14.84 8.26
C THR A 106 -8.31 -16.06 8.47
N LYS A 107 -9.33 -15.96 9.33
CA LYS A 107 -10.33 -17.04 9.52
C LYS A 107 -11.13 -17.35 8.24
N GLY A 108 -11.14 -16.44 7.25
CA GLY A 108 -11.82 -16.64 5.96
C GLY A 108 -10.97 -17.23 4.83
N ASN A 109 -9.66 -17.41 5.00
CA ASN A 109 -8.79 -18.07 4.02
C ASN A 109 -8.55 -19.54 4.40
N LEU A 110 -9.63 -20.30 4.40
CA LEU A 110 -9.64 -21.75 4.57
C LEU A 110 -10.28 -22.36 3.32
N ALA A 111 -9.42 -22.73 2.38
CA ALA A 111 -9.58 -23.88 1.50
C ALA A 111 -8.18 -24.44 1.27
#